data_AF-A0A1U7JGH0-F1
#
_entry.id   AF-A0A1U7JGH0-F1
#
_cell.length_a   1.000
_cell.length_b   1.000
_cell.length_c   1.000
_cell.angle_alpha   90.00
_cell.angle_beta   90.00
_cell.angle_gamma   90.00
#
_symmetry.space_group_name_H-M   'P 1'
#
loop_
_entity.id
_entity.type
_entity.pdbx_description
1 polymer ?
#
loop_
_entity_poly.entity_id
_entity_poly.type
_entity_poly.pdbx_seq_one_letter_code
_entity_poly.pdbx_strand_id
1 'polypeptide(L)'
;MAQPADLPDEETAHRVAMDVLRQHAPDLLEAHKVHWIAPHDESITVMENGKPKKLVLTGMKVKMRATTPDKLWFWVIVGPNEQVMVFERDIYWVTLPGHRRTEKWLHDNWLSEHPEVVSRLREAADS
;
A
#
# COMPACT_ATOMS: atom_id res chain seq x y z
N MET A 1 3.61 -25.88 -12.29
CA MET A 1 3.52 -24.81 -11.27
C MET A 1 4.52 -23.75 -11.69
N ALA A 2 4.11 -22.50 -11.90
CA ALA A 2 5.05 -21.43 -12.23
C ALA A 2 6.00 -21.25 -11.03
N GLN A 3 7.30 -21.23 -11.30
CA GLN A 3 8.30 -20.90 -10.29
C GLN A 3 8.04 -19.45 -9.85
N PRO A 4 8.04 -19.15 -8.54
CA PRO A 4 7.86 -17.77 -8.10
C PRO A 4 9.00 -16.95 -8.72
N ALA A 5 8.65 -15.93 -9.49
CA ALA A 5 9.64 -15.06 -10.10
C ALA A 5 10.45 -14.35 -9.00
N ASP A 6 11.75 -14.20 -9.22
CA ASP A 6 12.65 -13.63 -8.21
C ASP A 6 12.28 -12.19 -7.89
N LEU A 7 12.38 -11.83 -6.61
CA LEU A 7 12.21 -10.46 -6.16
C LEU A 7 13.36 -9.58 -6.66
N PRO A 8 13.10 -8.29 -6.97
CA PRO A 8 14.18 -7.36 -7.26
C PRO A 8 15.12 -7.21 -6.05
N ASP A 9 16.36 -6.82 -6.31
CA ASP A 9 17.27 -6.42 -5.24
C ASP A 9 16.88 -5.05 -4.64
N GLU A 10 17.56 -4.65 -3.57
CA GLU A 10 17.25 -3.41 -2.86
C GLU A 10 17.43 -2.16 -3.74
N GLU A 11 18.46 -2.14 -4.60
CA GLU A 11 18.75 -1.02 -5.50
C GLU A 11 17.67 -0.86 -6.56
N THR A 12 17.25 -1.96 -7.18
CA THR A 12 16.17 -1.99 -8.17
C THR A 12 14.85 -1.59 -7.54
N ALA A 13 14.51 -2.14 -6.38
CA ALA A 13 13.29 -1.79 -5.64
C ALA A 13 13.29 -0.29 -5.27
N HIS A 14 14.43 0.24 -4.81
CA HIS A 14 14.59 1.66 -4.51
C HIS A 14 14.33 2.52 -5.75
N ARG A 15 14.98 2.22 -6.88
CA ARG A 15 14.81 2.96 -8.14
C ARG A 15 13.35 2.99 -8.57
N VAL A 16 12.69 1.84 -8.60
CA VAL A 16 11.28 1.73 -8.99
C VAL A 16 10.38 2.54 -8.05
N ALA A 17 10.65 2.51 -6.73
CA ALA A 17 9.91 3.33 -5.78
C ALA A 17 10.09 4.83 -6.06
N MET A 18 11.30 5.29 -6.41
CA MET A 18 11.53 6.69 -6.78
C MET A 18 10.81 7.08 -8.08
N ASP A 19 10.71 6.17 -9.04
CA ASP A 19 9.97 6.38 -10.28
C ASP A 19 8.47 6.55 -10.01
N VAL A 20 7.90 5.77 -9.08
CA VAL A 20 6.51 5.94 -8.61
C VAL A 20 6.31 7.31 -7.97
N LEU A 21 7.21 7.73 -7.08
CA LEU A 21 7.11 9.05 -6.45
C LEU A 21 7.20 10.17 -7.50
N ARG A 22 8.13 10.08 -8.45
CA ARG A 22 8.26 11.07 -9.51
C ARG A 22 6.98 11.25 -10.33
N GLN A 23 6.26 10.16 -10.58
CA GLN A 23 5.05 10.16 -11.41
C GLN A 23 3.78 10.52 -10.64
N HIS A 24 3.67 10.09 -9.38
CA HIS A 24 2.40 10.09 -8.66
C HIS A 24 2.42 10.85 -7.32
N ALA A 25 3.60 11.12 -6.75
CA ALA A 25 3.76 11.82 -5.48
C ALA A 25 5.05 12.64 -5.45
N PRO A 26 5.22 13.63 -6.36
CA PRO A 26 6.45 14.41 -6.46
C PRO A 26 6.74 15.20 -5.19
N ASP A 27 5.70 15.55 -4.43
CA ASP A 27 5.81 16.15 -3.09
C ASP A 27 6.61 15.28 -2.11
N LEU A 28 6.41 13.96 -2.16
CA LEU A 28 7.15 13.00 -1.33
C LEU A 28 8.55 12.70 -1.89
N LEU A 29 8.74 12.80 -3.20
CA LEU A 29 10.07 12.60 -3.80
C LEU A 29 11.08 13.62 -3.25
N GLU A 30 10.68 14.88 -3.14
CA GLU A 30 11.54 15.96 -2.65
C GLU A 30 11.71 15.93 -1.11
N ALA A 31 10.78 15.30 -0.41
CA ALA A 31 10.68 15.36 1.05
C ALA A 31 10.62 13.99 1.71
N HIS A 32 11.64 13.14 1.50
CA HIS A 32 11.68 11.81 2.14
C HIS A 32 13.02 11.38 2.69
N LYS A 33 12.95 10.39 3.58
CA LYS A 33 14.07 9.58 4.04
C LYS A 33 13.73 8.10 3.91
N VAL A 34 14.55 7.35 3.21
CA VAL A 34 14.46 5.88 3.18
C VAL A 34 14.90 5.33 4.54
N HIS A 35 14.07 4.44 5.10
CA HIS A 35 14.31 3.82 6.40
C HIS A 35 14.69 2.35 6.29
N TRP A 36 14.07 1.61 5.37
CA TRP A 36 14.31 0.19 5.20
C TRP A 36 13.80 -0.29 3.84
N ILE A 37 14.54 -1.22 3.22
CA ILE A 37 14.15 -1.97 2.03
C ILE A 37 14.31 -3.45 2.33
N ALA A 38 13.25 -4.25 2.20
CA ALA A 38 13.31 -5.70 2.40
C ALA A 38 12.07 -6.44 1.86
N PRO A 39 12.17 -7.78 1.71
CA PRO A 39 11.01 -8.62 1.42
C PRO A 39 9.91 -8.46 2.47
N HIS A 40 8.66 -8.42 2.01
CA HIS A 40 7.48 -8.28 2.83
C HIS A 40 6.29 -8.97 2.20
N ASP A 41 5.46 -9.56 3.05
CA ASP A 41 4.16 -10.13 2.69
C ASP A 41 3.04 -9.17 3.14
N GLU A 42 2.20 -8.74 2.21
CA GLU A 42 1.01 -7.93 2.48
C GLU A 42 -0.25 -8.75 2.18
N SER A 43 -1.16 -8.85 3.15
CA SER A 43 -2.44 -9.54 2.96
C SER A 43 -3.50 -8.57 2.45
N ILE A 44 -4.03 -8.83 1.25
CA ILE A 44 -5.16 -8.08 0.70
C ILE A 44 -6.40 -8.99 0.61
N THR A 45 -7.58 -8.39 0.65
CA THR A 45 -8.84 -9.08 0.33
C THR A 45 -9.34 -8.55 -1.00
N VAL A 46 -9.54 -9.44 -1.97
CA VAL A 46 -10.14 -9.12 -3.27
C VAL A 46 -11.48 -9.81 -3.42
N MET A 47 -12.36 -9.26 -4.26
CA MET A 47 -13.60 -9.93 -4.63
C MET A 47 -13.37 -10.78 -5.87
N GLU A 48 -13.42 -12.10 -5.73
CA GLU A 48 -13.33 -13.05 -6.84
C GLU A 48 -14.68 -13.75 -6.99
N ASN A 49 -15.35 -13.59 -8.14
CA ASN A 49 -16.69 -14.14 -8.41
C ASN A 49 -17.72 -13.77 -7.32
N GLY A 50 -17.69 -12.52 -6.85
CA GLY A 50 -18.59 -12.02 -5.81
C GLY A 50 -18.30 -12.53 -4.39
N LYS A 51 -17.21 -13.29 -4.18
CA LYS A 51 -16.80 -13.79 -2.87
C LYS A 51 -15.49 -13.14 -2.42
N PRO A 52 -15.36 -12.78 -1.13
CA PRO A 52 -14.10 -12.28 -0.60
C PRO A 52 -13.05 -13.40 -0.61
N LYS A 53 -11.89 -13.10 -1.17
CA LYS A 53 -10.72 -13.98 -1.22
C LYS A 53 -9.52 -13.24 -0.67
N LYS A 54 -8.87 -13.85 0.32
CA LYS A 54 -7.62 -13.35 0.88
C LYS A 54 -6.47 -13.77 -0.02
N LEU A 55 -5.63 -12.82 -0.41
CA LEU A 55 -4.40 -13.03 -1.17
C LEU A 55 -3.22 -12.49 -0.37
N VAL A 56 -2.05 -13.09 -0.58
CA VAL A 56 -0.78 -12.60 -0.04
C VAL A 56 0.05 -12.09 -1.21
N LEU A 57 0.46 -10.83 -1.13
CA LEU A 57 1.39 -10.20 -2.06
C LEU A 57 2.78 -10.21 -1.43
N THR A 58 3.74 -10.87 -2.08
CA THR A 58 5.14 -10.91 -1.65
C THR A 58 5.96 -9.99 -2.53
N GLY A 59 6.63 -8.99 -1.93
CA GLY A 59 7.45 -8.01 -2.65
C GLY A 59 8.48 -7.31 -1.78
N MET A 60 9.34 -6.50 -2.39
CA MET A 60 10.29 -5.63 -1.69
C MET A 60 9.58 -4.35 -1.24
N LYS A 61 9.46 -4.16 0.08
CA LYS A 61 8.88 -2.96 0.69
C LYS A 61 9.96 -1.90 0.87
N VAL A 62 9.85 -0.79 0.16
CA VAL A 62 10.65 0.43 0.36
C VAL A 62 9.90 1.32 1.33
N LYS A 63 10.28 1.28 2.61
CA LYS A 63 9.65 2.06 3.68
C LYS A 63 10.37 3.39 3.85
N MET A 64 9.58 4.46 3.76
CA MET A 64 10.07 5.84 3.81
C MET A 64 9.29 6.65 4.83
N ARG A 65 9.93 7.72 5.28
CA ARG A 65 9.32 8.71 6.15
C ARG A 65 9.41 10.08 5.50
N ALA A 66 8.29 10.78 5.45
CA ALA A 66 8.25 12.14 4.95
C ALA A 66 9.08 13.05 5.87
N THR A 67 9.81 13.99 5.30
CA THR A 67 10.59 15.01 6.03
C THR A 67 9.79 16.28 6.30
N THR A 68 8.54 16.33 5.84
CA THR A 68 7.52 17.33 6.17
C THR A 68 7.22 17.37 7.68
N PRO A 69 6.63 18.47 8.20
CA PRO A 69 6.41 18.64 9.64
C PRO A 69 5.61 17.53 10.33
N ASP A 70 4.68 16.92 9.62
CA ASP A 70 3.83 15.81 10.07
C ASP A 70 4.56 14.46 10.13
N LYS A 71 5.68 14.30 9.41
CA LYS A 71 6.59 13.14 9.46
C LYS A 71 5.92 11.80 9.24
N LEU A 72 4.97 11.75 8.30
CA LEU A 72 4.16 10.57 8.00
C LEU A 72 4.97 9.47 7.35
N TRP A 73 4.55 8.24 7.58
CA TRP A 73 5.12 7.08 6.91
C TRP A 73 4.45 6.86 5.56
N PHE A 74 5.20 6.29 4.64
CA PHE A 74 4.69 5.80 3.37
C PHE A 74 5.61 4.69 2.85
N TRP A 75 5.13 3.91 1.89
CA TRP A 75 5.91 2.85 1.27
C TRP A 75 5.42 2.49 -0.12
N VAL A 76 6.33 1.92 -0.89
CA VAL A 76 6.05 1.22 -2.14
C VAL A 76 6.42 -0.25 -1.93
N ILE A 77 5.60 -1.19 -2.44
CA ILE A 77 5.94 -2.61 -2.52
C ILE A 77 6.16 -2.97 -3.99
N VAL A 78 7.37 -3.41 -4.31
CA VAL A 78 7.80 -3.80 -5.67
C VAL A 78 7.89 -5.33 -5.74
N GLY A 79 7.10 -5.93 -6.61
CA GLY A 79 7.10 -7.36 -6.89
C GLY A 79 8.11 -7.75 -7.96
N PRO A 80 8.09 -9.03 -8.39
CA PRO A 80 8.92 -9.52 -9.48
C PRO A 80 8.71 -8.72 -10.78
N ASN A 81 9.72 -8.72 -11.65
CA ASN A 81 9.72 -7.95 -12.91
C ASN A 81 9.44 -6.45 -12.70
N GLU A 82 9.89 -5.89 -11.57
CA GLU A 82 9.74 -4.46 -11.22
C GLU A 82 8.28 -3.99 -11.09
N GLN A 83 7.33 -4.91 -10.91
CA GLN A 83 5.93 -4.56 -10.83
C GLN A 83 5.61 -3.80 -9.53
N VAL A 84 5.09 -2.59 -9.62
CA VAL A 84 4.56 -1.86 -8.46
C VAL A 84 3.24 -2.51 -8.04
N MET A 85 3.20 -3.09 -6.84
CA MET A 85 2.02 -3.79 -6.33
C MET A 85 1.21 -2.95 -5.34
N VAL A 86 1.88 -2.17 -4.50
CA VAL A 86 1.25 -1.33 -3.47
C VAL A 86 1.98 0.00 -3.38
N PHE A 87 1.23 1.08 -3.28
CA PHE A 87 1.71 2.37 -2.81
C PHE A 87 0.76 2.87 -1.72
N GLU A 88 1.27 3.11 -0.52
CA GLU A 88 0.48 3.65 0.61
C GLU A 88 1.22 4.86 1.19
N ARG A 89 0.50 5.97 1.42
CA ARG A 89 1.01 7.23 1.96
C ARG A 89 0.15 7.77 3.11
N ASP A 90 0.64 8.84 3.73
CA ASP A 90 -0.03 9.58 4.81
C ASP A 90 -0.37 8.72 6.05
N ILE A 91 0.59 7.89 6.45
CA ILE A 91 0.41 6.86 7.48
C ILE A 91 0.86 7.40 8.85
N TYR A 92 -0.11 7.58 9.74
CA TYR A 92 0.10 7.91 11.15
C TYR A 92 0.19 6.65 12.02
N TRP A 93 1.11 6.66 12.97
CA TRP A 93 1.13 5.72 14.09
C TRP A 93 0.56 6.42 15.33
N VAL A 94 -0.61 5.98 15.80
CA VAL A 94 -1.13 6.41 17.10
C VAL A 94 -0.50 5.52 18.16
N THR A 95 0.29 6.11 19.06
CA THR A 95 1.11 5.36 20.02
C THR A 95 0.28 4.68 21.12
N LEU A 96 -0.94 5.17 21.40
CA LEU A 96 -1.88 4.59 22.38
C LEU A 96 -3.34 4.90 21.96
N PRO A 97 -4.20 3.90 21.68
CA PRO A 97 -3.92 2.48 21.56
C PRO A 97 -3.27 2.20 20.20
N GLY A 98 -2.22 1.38 20.16
CA GLY A 98 -1.35 1.15 19.00
C GLY A 98 -2.09 0.84 17.69
N HIS A 99 -2.51 1.88 16.97
CA HIS A 99 -3.30 1.77 15.75
C HIS A 99 -2.67 2.59 14.63
N ARG A 100 -2.71 2.00 13.44
CA ARG A 100 -2.34 2.65 12.19
C ARG A 100 -3.56 3.41 11.69
N ARG A 101 -3.49 4.74 11.61
CA ARG A 101 -4.47 5.53 10.85
C ARG A 101 -3.83 5.86 9.51
N THR A 102 -4.37 5.26 8.46
CA THR A 102 -4.10 5.60 7.06
C THR A 102 -5.46 5.84 6.44
N GLU A 103 -5.52 6.47 5.27
CA GLU A 103 -6.78 6.58 4.54
C GLU A 103 -7.29 5.21 4.03
N LYS A 104 -6.57 4.10 4.27
CA LYS A 104 -6.97 2.70 4.06
C LYS A 104 -7.87 2.46 2.83
N TRP A 105 -7.54 3.06 1.69
CA TRP A 105 -8.33 2.92 0.46
C TRP A 105 -8.52 1.45 -0.01
N LEU A 106 -7.62 0.53 0.39
CA LEU A 106 -7.67 -0.89 0.00
C LEU A 106 -8.01 -1.89 1.12
N HIS A 107 -8.07 -1.44 2.39
CA HIS A 107 -8.10 -2.34 3.57
C HIS A 107 -9.18 -1.95 4.57
N ASP A 108 -10.24 -1.31 4.08
CA ASP A 108 -11.10 -0.56 4.97
C ASP A 108 -12.05 -1.47 5.75
N ASN A 109 -11.59 -1.92 6.92
CA ASN A 109 -12.45 -2.50 7.95
C ASN A 109 -13.60 -1.53 8.31
N TRP A 110 -13.46 -0.23 8.04
CA TRP A 110 -14.56 0.73 8.21
C TRP A 110 -15.79 0.36 7.37
N LEU A 111 -15.63 -0.12 6.12
CA LEU A 111 -16.78 -0.59 5.31
C LEU A 111 -17.41 -1.86 5.90
N SER A 112 -16.62 -2.72 6.55
CA SER A 112 -17.16 -3.86 7.27
C SER A 112 -17.91 -3.46 8.54
N GLU A 113 -17.54 -2.33 9.14
CA GLU A 113 -18.19 -1.74 10.31
C GLU A 113 -19.39 -0.85 9.94
N HIS A 114 -19.49 -0.42 8.67
CA HIS A 114 -20.52 0.49 8.14
C HIS A 114 -21.19 -0.08 6.86
N PRO A 115 -21.84 -1.26 6.95
CA PRO A 115 -22.43 -1.94 5.78
C PRO A 115 -23.55 -1.13 5.10
N GLU A 116 -24.21 -0.22 5.82
CA GLU A 116 -25.23 0.67 5.28
C GLU A 116 -24.71 1.62 4.21
N VAL A 117 -23.43 2.01 4.30
CA VAL A 117 -22.77 2.86 3.30
C VAL A 117 -22.54 2.08 2.01
N VAL A 118 -22.15 0.81 2.12
CA VAL A 118 -21.97 -0.08 0.95
C VAL A 118 -23.30 -0.30 0.23
N SER A 119 -24.39 -0.54 0.97
CA SER A 119 -25.73 -0.70 0.38
C SER A 119 -26.17 0.55 -0.38
N ARG A 120 -25.97 1.74 0.21
CA ARG A 120 -26.33 3.01 -0.43
C ARG A 120 -25.50 3.31 -1.67
N LEU A 121 -24.20 2.99 -1.66
CA LEU A 121 -23.34 3.15 -2.82
C LEU A 121 -23.72 2.22 -3.98
N ARG A 122 -24.22 1.01 -3.68
CA ARG A 122 -24.74 0.09 -4.70
C ARG A 122 -26.04 0.59 -5.33
N GLU A 123 -26.99 1.03 -4.51
CA GLU A 123 -28.25 1.61 -5.00
C GLU A 123 -28.01 2.84 -5.90
N ALA A 124 -27.04 3.68 -5.55
CA ALA A 124 -26.67 4.85 -6.35
C ALA A 124 -25.93 4.50 -7.65
N ALA A 125 -25.30 3.33 -7.75
CA ALA A 125 -24.61 2.86 -8.95
C ALA A 125 -25.54 2.13 -9.93
N ASP A 126 -26.67 1.61 -9.44
CA ASP A 126 -27.70 0.91 -10.22
C ASP A 126 -28.88 1.83 -10.64
N SER A 127 -28.79 3.13 -10.34
CA SER A 127 -29.75 4.19 -10.70
C SER A 127 -29.25 5.06 -11.85
#